data_AF-A0A2D9KP74-F1
#
_entry.id   AF-A0A2D9KP74-F1
#
_cell.length_a   1.000
_cell.length_b   1.000
_cell.length_c   1.000
_cell.angle_alpha   90.00
_cell.angle_beta   90.00
_cell.angle_gamma   90.00
#
_symmetry.space_group_name_H-M   'P 1'
#
loop_
_entity.id
_entity.type
_entity.pdbx_description
1 polymer ?
#
loop_
_entity_poly.entity_id
_entity_poly.type
_entity_poly.pdbx_seq_one_letter_code
_entity_poly.pdbx_strand_id
1 'polypeptide(L)' 'MCEFYDHGQLMRVDLTEKQNHCLKLIRKGFSNKRIADALTISPRTVESYIDQLKEKFRVSCKSEIAYTLNADY' A
#
# COMPACT_ATOMS: atom_id res chain seq x y z
N MET A 1 -4.94 -11.08 20.59
CA MET A 1 -3.65 -10.37 20.68
C MET A 1 -2.90 -10.68 19.40
N CYS A 2 -3.11 -9.90 18.34
CA CYS A 2 -2.30 -10.03 17.14
C CYS A 2 -0.92 -9.47 17.46
N GLU A 3 0.09 -10.29 17.25
CA GLU A 3 1.49 -9.98 17.51
C GLU A 3 1.94 -8.86 16.56
N PHE A 4 2.38 -7.75 17.15
CA PHE A 4 2.93 -6.58 16.46
C PHE A 4 4.28 -6.96 15.87
N TYR A 5 4.39 -6.91 14.54
CA TYR A 5 5.62 -7.21 13.83
C TYR A 5 6.58 -6.02 13.90
N ASP A 6 7.65 -6.24 14.66
CA ASP A 6 9.05 -6.01 14.33
C ASP A 6 9.45 -4.62 13.78
N HIS A 7 10.17 -3.89 14.62
CA HIS A 7 10.90 -2.68 14.27
C HIS A 7 12.00 -2.98 13.24
N GLY A 8 12.01 -2.21 12.17
CA GLY A 8 13.25 -1.90 11.45
C GLY A 8 13.59 -2.83 10.29
N GLN A 9 12.98 -2.58 9.12
CA GLN A 9 13.72 -2.72 7.87
C GLN A 9 13.33 -1.61 6.92
N LEU A 10 14.36 -0.93 6.39
CA LEU A 10 14.32 -0.21 5.13
C LEU A 10 13.92 -1.21 4.03
N MET A 11 12.63 -1.52 3.93
CA MET A 11 12.10 -2.34 2.86
C MET A 11 12.20 -1.52 1.58
N ARG A 12 13.29 -1.72 0.84
CA ARG A 12 13.31 -1.49 -0.60
C ARG A 12 12.35 -2.50 -1.24
N VAL A 13 11.05 -2.29 -1.06
CA VAL A 13 10.07 -3.03 -1.85
C VAL A 13 10.21 -2.49 -3.26
N ASP A 14 10.69 -3.34 -4.17
CA ASP A 14 10.60 -3.07 -5.61
C ASP A 14 9.12 -3.01 -5.99
N LEU A 15 8.62 -1.78 -5.95
CA LEU A 15 7.30 -1.41 -6.41
C LEU A 15 7.42 -1.02 -7.86
N THR A 16 6.60 -1.65 -8.70
CA THR A 16 6.37 -1.12 -10.04
C THR A 16 5.74 0.28 -9.94
N GLU A 17 5.93 1.12 -10.97
CA GLU A 17 5.42 2.50 -10.98
C GLU A 17 3.93 2.59 -10.62
N LYS A 18 3.12 1.63 -11.08
CA LYS A 18 1.70 1.52 -10.75
C LYS A 18 1.46 1.27 -9.26
N GLN A 19 2.24 0.37 -8.65
CA GLN A 19 2.14 0.09 -7.22
C GLN A 19 2.57 1.30 -6.38
N ASN A 20 3.63 2.01 -6.79
CA ASN A 20 4.04 3.26 -6.14
C ASN A 20 2.97 4.36 -6.27
N HIS A 21 2.30 4.48 -7.42
CA HIS A 21 1.17 5.40 -7.57
C HIS A 21 -0.02 5.01 -6.68
N CYS A 22 -0.40 3.73 -6.64
CA CYS A 22 -1.40 3.22 -5.70
C CYS A 22 -1.04 3.65 -4.26
N LEU A 23 0.21 3.44 -3.85
CA LEU A 23 0.74 3.77 -2.54
C LEU A 23 0.54 5.26 -2.20
N LYS A 24 0.94 6.15 -3.10
CA LYS A 24 0.81 7.61 -2.94
C LYS A 24 -0.66 8.02 -2.81
N LEU A 25 -1.55 7.37 -3.55
CA LEU A 25 -2.99 7.67 -3.50
C LEU A 25 -3.63 7.13 -2.20
N ILE A 26 -3.22 5.95 -1.74
CA ILE A 26 -3.64 5.40 -0.43
C ILE A 26 -3.18 6.34 0.69
N ARG A 27 -1.94 6.85 0.63
CA ARG A 27 -1.41 7.81 1.60
C ARG A 27 -2.19 9.13 1.65
N LYS A 28 -2.74 9.56 0.51
CA LYS A 28 -3.65 10.72 0.44
C LYS A 28 -5.06 10.43 0.98
N GLY A 29 -5.35 9.20 1.40
CA GLY A 29 -6.67 8.81 1.90
C GLY A 29 -7.70 8.51 0.80
N PHE A 30 -7.27 8.31 -0.45
CA PHE A 30 -8.21 8.00 -1.53
C PHE A 30 -8.82 6.60 -1.34
N SER A 31 -10.11 6.47 -1.66
CA SER A 31 -10.79 5.19 -1.71
C SER A 31 -10.35 4.37 -2.93
N ASN A 32 -10.49 3.04 -2.88
CA ASN A 32 -10.10 2.14 -3.98
C ASN A 32 -10.70 2.55 -5.34
N LYS A 33 -11.93 3.07 -5.36
CA LYS A 33 -12.57 3.62 -6.58
C LYS A 33 -11.84 4.86 -7.13
N ARG A 34 -11.43 5.79 -6.27
CA ARG A 34 -10.67 6.99 -6.65
C ARG A 34 -9.25 6.63 -7.12
N ILE A 35 -8.65 5.63 -6.47
CA ILE A 35 -7.36 5.09 -6.86
C ILE A 35 -7.45 4.44 -8.25
N ALA A 36 -8.50 3.66 -8.49
CA ALA A 36 -8.79 3.02 -9.76
C ALA A 36 -8.94 4.04 -10.89
N ASP A 37 -9.71 5.09 -10.63
CA ASP A 37 -9.91 6.21 -11.54
C ASP A 37 -8.59 6.96 -11.85
N ALA A 38 -7.82 7.29 -10.80
CA ALA A 38 -6.54 7.99 -10.95
C ALA A 38 -5.44 7.18 -11.67
N LEU A 39 -5.51 5.86 -11.62
CA LEU A 39 -4.60 4.95 -12.33
C LEU A 39 -5.17 4.46 -13.67
N THR A 40 -6.40 4.85 -14.03
CA THR A 40 -7.14 4.35 -15.20
C THR A 40 -7.16 2.82 -15.25
N ILE A 41 -7.42 2.18 -14.10
CA ILE A 41 -7.54 0.72 -13.97
C ILE A 41 -8.84 0.34 -13.30
N SER A 42 -9.23 -0.93 -13.41
CA SER A 42 -10.41 -1.44 -12.71
C SER A 42 -10.21 -1.46 -11.19
N PRO A 43 -11.25 -1.18 -10.39
CA PRO A 43 -11.16 -1.27 -8.93
C PRO A 43 -10.77 -2.68 -8.45
N ARG A 44 -11.13 -3.72 -9.23
CA ARG A 44 -10.69 -5.10 -9.02
C ARG A 44 -9.16 -5.25 -9.12
N THR A 45 -8.54 -4.53 -10.06
CA THR A 45 -7.08 -4.50 -10.20
C THR A 45 -6.43 -3.78 -9.04
N VAL A 46 -7.04 -2.69 -8.55
CA VAL A 46 -6.59 -2.00 -7.34
C VAL A 46 -6.63 -2.93 -6.13
N GLU A 47 -7.71 -3.70 -5.96
CA GLU A 47 -7.80 -4.70 -4.88
C GLU A 47 -6.67 -5.72 -4.99
N SER A 48 -6.41 -6.26 -6.18
CA SER A 48 -5.31 -7.21 -6.39
C SER A 48 -3.93 -6.59 -6.14
N TYR A 49 -3.72 -5.32 -6.51
CA TYR A 49 -2.49 -4.60 -6.18
C TYR A 49 -2.35 -4.38 -4.68
N ILE A 50 -3.43 -4.02 -3.98
CA ILE A 50 -3.42 -3.87 -2.52
C ILE A 50 -3.10 -5.23 -1.89
N ASP A 51 -3.66 -6.32 -2.38
CA ASP A 51 -3.41 -7.67 -1.87
C ASP A 51 -1.92 -8.06 -2.01
N GLN A 52 -1.35 -7.87 -3.20
CA GLN A 52 0.08 -8.07 -3.45
C GLN A 52 0.97 -7.16 -2.59
N LEU A 53 0.55 -5.91 -2.36
CA LEU A 53 1.24 -5.00 -1.46
C LEU A 53 1.15 -5.50 -0.02
N LYS A 54 -0.03 -5.93 0.44
CA LYS A 54 -0.22 -6.48 1.79
C LYS A 54 0.66 -7.70 2.01
N GLU A 55 0.77 -8.58 1.02
CA GLU A 55 1.65 -9.74 1.07
C GLU A 55 3.14 -9.33 1.12
N LYS A 56 3.57 -8.41 0.24
CA LYS A 56 4.95 -7.89 0.22
C LYS A 56 5.36 -7.19 1.52
N PHE A 57 4.46 -6.39 2.09
CA PHE A 57 4.70 -5.63 3.32
C PHE A 57 4.31 -6.40 4.58
N ARG A 58 3.72 -7.60 4.45
CA ARG A 58 3.17 -8.42 5.55
C ARG A 58 2.21 -7.67 6.47
N VAL A 59 1.41 -6.76 5.92
CA VAL A 59 0.46 -5.97 6.71
C VAL A 59 -0.98 -6.48 6.56
N SER A 60 -1.77 -6.24 7.60
CA SER A 60 -3.18 -6.65 7.61
C SER A 60 -4.09 -5.58 7.01
N CYS A 61 -3.66 -4.32 7.03
CA CYS A 61 -4.45 -3.17 6.58
C CYS A 61 -3.72 -2.30 5.56
N LYS A 62 -4.44 -1.77 4.55
CA LYS A 62 -3.89 -0.77 3.62
C LYS A 62 -3.39 0.50 4.33
N SER A 63 -4.00 0.83 5.46
CA SER A 63 -3.65 1.97 6.31
C SER A 63 -2.27 1.80 6.94
N GLU A 64 -1.92 0.57 7.35
CA GLU A 64 -0.57 0.26 7.84
C GLU A 64 0.47 0.52 6.75
N ILE A 65 0.20 0.13 5.49
CA ILE A 65 1.11 0.39 4.36
C ILE A 65 1.45 1.87 4.26
N ALA A 66 0.43 2.74 4.37
CA ALA A 66 0.64 4.19 4.33
C ALA A 66 1.41 4.69 5.56
N TYR A 67 1.21 4.09 6.73
CA TYR A 67 1.88 4.47 7.97
C TYR A 67 3.36 4.06 7.98
N THR A 68 3.69 2.86 7.50
CA THR A 68 5.08 2.36 7.43
C THR A 68 6.01 3.28 6.62
N LEU A 69 5.48 4.02 5.64
CA LEU A 69 6.24 5.00 4.86
C LEU A 69 6.41 6.37 5.53
N ASN A 70 5.57 6.70 6.51
CA ASN A 70 5.66 7.99 7.21
C ASN A 70 6.77 7.99 8.28
N ALA A 71 7.40 6.85 8.55
CA ALA A 71 8.52 6.72 9.50
C ALA A 71 9.86 7.30 8.97
N ASP A 72 9.83 8.12 7.92
CA ASP A 72 11.00 8.78 7.30
C ASP A 72 11.06 10.29 7.59
N TYR A 73 10.58 10.73 8.76
CA TYR A 73 10.75 12.12 9.25
C TYR A 73 10.99 12.17 10.75
#